data_AF-A0A4R9WPQ6-F1
#
_entry.id   AF-A0A4R9WPQ6-F1
#
_cell.length_a   1.000
_cell.length_b   1.000
_cell.length_c   1.000
_cell.angle_alpha   90.00
_cell.angle_beta   90.00
_cell.angle_gamma   90.00
#
_symmetry.space_group_name_H-M   'P 1'
#
loop_
_entity.id
_entity.type
_entity.pdbx_description
1 polymer ?
#
loop_
_entity_poly.entity_id
_entity_poly.type
_entity_poly.pdbx_seq_one_letter_code
_entity_poly.pdbx_strand_id
1 'polypeptide(L)'
;LAIGTNDTKNFHSVPRFKKEFGGLLYALRAKWPEARVVWSPVLEFTRAPAMPPLLGKILEIRAIAMNRMGVRLCNERGAVPAARLPITNPEAGFAS
;
A
#
# COMPACT_ATOMS: atom_id res chain seq x y z
N LEU A 1 8.15 -2.54 4.78
CA LEU A 1 7.96 -2.31 3.33
C LEU A 1 6.96 -1.19 3.14
N ALA A 2 7.30 -0.12 2.42
CA ALA A 2 6.41 0.99 2.08
C ALA A 2 6.26 1.08 0.56
N ILE A 3 5.47 0.18 -0.01
CA ILE A 3 5.27 0.00 -1.46
C ILE A 3 3.78 -0.14 -1.78
N GLY A 4 3.37 0.19 -3.00
CA GLY A 4 1.97 0.21 -3.44
C GLY A 4 1.44 1.61 -3.78
N THR A 5 2.04 2.67 -3.21
CA THR A 5 1.61 4.06 -3.51
C THR A 5 1.85 4.40 -4.98
N ASN A 6 3.03 4.06 -5.51
CA ASN A 6 3.35 4.30 -6.92
C ASN A 6 2.55 3.39 -7.86
N ASP A 7 2.27 2.15 -7.47
CA ASP A 7 1.36 1.26 -8.22
C ASP A 7 -0.03 1.87 -8.39
N THR A 8 -0.52 2.54 -7.34
CA THR A 8 -1.81 3.21 -7.36
C THR A 8 -1.77 4.44 -8.28
N LYS A 9 -0.75 5.30 -8.12
CA LYS A 9 -0.54 6.54 -8.90
C LYS A 9 -0.27 6.26 -10.38
N ASN A 10 0.46 5.19 -10.71
CA ASN A 10 0.84 4.81 -12.07
C ASN A 10 -0.16 3.85 -12.72
N PHE A 11 -1.36 3.75 -12.16
CA PHE A 11 -2.47 2.97 -12.72
C PHE A 11 -2.18 1.46 -12.92
N HIS A 12 -1.28 0.86 -12.13
CA HIS A 12 -1.04 -0.59 -12.18
C HIS A 12 -2.32 -1.36 -11.84
N SER A 13 -2.56 -2.49 -12.50
CA SER A 13 -3.73 -3.31 -12.23
C SER A 13 -3.56 -4.11 -10.93
N VAL A 14 -4.66 -4.44 -10.25
CA VAL A 14 -4.63 -5.31 -9.06
C VAL A 14 -3.98 -6.68 -9.36
N PRO A 15 -4.23 -7.34 -10.51
CA PRO A 15 -3.52 -8.56 -10.87
C PRO A 15 -2.01 -8.38 -11.00
N ARG A 16 -1.53 -7.26 -11.56
CA ARG A 16 -0.10 -6.95 -11.65
C ARG A 16 0.50 -6.77 -10.25
N PHE A 17 -0.12 -5.93 -9.42
CA PHE A 17 0.30 -5.74 -8.03
C PHE A 17 0.34 -7.07 -7.27
N LYS A 18 -0.69 -7.92 -7.44
CA LYS A 18 -0.72 -9.25 -6.83
C LYS A 18 0.49 -10.10 -7.20
N LYS A 19 0.84 -10.14 -8.49
CA LYS A 19 1.99 -10.89 -9.00
C LYS A 19 3.31 -10.36 -8.43
N GLU A 20 3.54 -9.06 -8.55
CA GLU A 20 4.81 -8.43 -8.19
C GLU A 20 5.01 -8.37 -6.67
N PHE A 21 4.03 -7.84 -5.93
CA PHE A 21 4.11 -7.78 -4.46
C PHE A 21 4.14 -9.16 -3.83
N GLY A 22 3.31 -10.09 -4.33
CA GLY A 22 3.35 -11.47 -3.88
C GLY A 22 4.73 -12.10 -4.10
N GLY A 23 5.30 -11.93 -5.30
CA GLY A 23 6.64 -12.42 -5.63
C GLY A 23 7.71 -11.89 -4.69
N LEU A 24 7.65 -10.60 -4.35
CA LEU A 24 8.54 -9.99 -3.37
C LEU A 24 8.41 -10.64 -1.98
N LEU A 25 7.18 -10.81 -1.46
CA LEU A 25 6.97 -11.45 -0.15
C LEU A 25 7.53 -12.87 -0.11
N TYR A 26 7.33 -13.63 -1.20
CA TYR A 26 7.88 -14.98 -1.33
C TYR A 26 9.41 -14.96 -1.31
N ALA A 27 10.03 -14.09 -2.10
CA ALA A 27 11.50 -13.96 -2.17
C ALA A 27 12.10 -13.53 -0.82
N LEU A 28 11.46 -12.60 -0.12
CA LEU A 28 11.88 -12.16 1.22
C LEU A 28 11.85 -13.31 2.21
N ARG A 29 10.76 -14.09 2.24
CA ARG A 29 10.62 -15.24 3.14
C ARG A 29 11.64 -16.33 2.83
N ALA A 30 11.93 -16.58 1.55
CA ALA A 30 12.93 -17.56 1.13
C ALA A 30 14.35 -17.14 1.53
N LYS A 31 14.69 -15.85 1.39
CA LYS A 31 16.03 -15.34 1.68
C LYS A 31 16.27 -15.12 3.17
N TRP A 32 15.25 -14.71 3.92
CA TRP A 32 15.32 -14.46 5.36
C TRP A 32 14.15 -15.11 6.10
N PRO A 33 14.22 -16.42 6.38
CA PRO A 33 13.11 -17.17 6.97
C PRO A 33 12.69 -16.69 8.36
N GLU A 34 13.58 -16.09 9.14
CA GLU A 34 13.26 -15.61 10.50
C GLU A 34 12.85 -14.12 10.54
N ALA A 35 12.91 -13.42 9.40
CA ALA A 35 12.62 -11.99 9.38
C ALA A 35 11.12 -11.71 9.53
N ARG A 36 10.79 -10.75 10.41
CA ARG A 36 9.45 -10.19 10.49
C ARG A 36 9.25 -9.16 9.37
N VAL A 37 8.48 -9.52 8.35
CA VAL A 37 8.12 -8.60 7.26
C VAL A 37 6.85 -7.85 7.63
N VAL A 38 6.96 -6.52 7.76
CA VAL A 38 5.82 -5.62 7.97
C VAL A 38 5.60 -4.78 6.71
N TRP A 39 4.36 -4.71 6.22
CA TRP A 39 4.00 -3.89 5.07
C TRP A 39 3.06 -2.75 5.49
N SER A 40 3.39 -1.52 5.07
CA SER A 40 2.55 -0.34 5.25
C SER A 40 1.60 -0.19 4.06
N PRO A 41 0.28 -0.23 4.26
CA PRO A 41 -0.70 -0.02 3.21
C PRO A 41 -0.60 1.37 2.57
N VAL A 42 -1.18 1.50 1.38
CA VAL A 42 -1.31 2.79 0.67
C VAL A 42 -2.18 3.73 1.49
N LEU A 43 -1.73 4.97 1.69
CA LEU A 43 -2.45 6.02 2.42
C LEU A 43 -3.78 6.42 1.77
N GLU A 44 -4.59 7.18 2.48
CA GLU A 44 -5.88 7.71 1.98
C GLU A 44 -5.67 8.91 1.05
N PHE A 45 -5.94 8.74 -0.24
CA PHE A 45 -5.68 9.79 -1.23
C PHE A 45 -6.65 10.97 -1.13
N THR A 46 -7.87 10.75 -0.64
CA THR A 46 -8.85 11.81 -0.36
C THR A 46 -8.40 12.78 0.73
N ARG A 47 -7.40 12.39 1.55
CA ARG A 47 -6.81 13.23 2.59
C ARG A 47 -5.36 13.59 2.30
N ALA A 48 -4.83 13.21 1.16
CA ALA A 48 -3.45 13.52 0.81
C ALA A 48 -3.29 15.05 0.61
N PRO A 49 -2.23 15.65 1.18
CA PRO A 49 -1.95 17.08 1.01
C PRO A 49 -1.88 17.46 -0.47
N ALA A 50 -2.47 18.62 -0.82
CA ALA A 50 -2.48 19.18 -2.17
C ALA A 50 -3.06 18.24 -3.26
N MET A 51 -3.89 17.26 -2.91
CA MET A 51 -4.52 16.35 -3.88
C MET A 51 -5.77 16.97 -4.51
N PRO A 52 -5.87 17.07 -5.85
CA PRO A 52 -7.10 17.51 -6.51
C PRO A 52 -8.28 16.58 -6.16
N PRO A 53 -9.47 17.09 -5.77
CA PRO A 53 -10.52 16.26 -5.19
C PRO A 53 -10.98 15.07 -6.04
N LEU A 54 -11.16 15.28 -7.35
CA LEU A 54 -11.58 14.21 -8.27
C LEU A 54 -10.50 13.15 -8.46
N LEU A 55 -9.24 13.59 -8.61
CA LEU A 55 -8.11 12.67 -8.71
C LEU A 55 -7.94 11.86 -7.42
N GLY A 56 -8.06 12.51 -6.26
CA GLY A 56 -8.02 11.86 -4.95
C GLY A 56 -9.08 10.76 -4.82
N LYS A 57 -10.32 11.01 -5.25
CA LYS A 57 -11.39 9.99 -5.26
C LYS A 57 -11.05 8.80 -6.17
N ILE A 58 -10.56 9.05 -7.38
CA ILE A 58 -10.18 7.98 -8.33
C ILE A 58 -9.04 7.13 -7.75
N LEU A 59 -8.01 7.78 -7.23
CA LEU A 59 -6.87 7.09 -6.62
C LEU A 59 -7.26 6.33 -5.36
N GLU A 60 -8.22 6.84 -4.57
CA GLU A 60 -8.69 6.17 -3.37
C GLU A 60 -9.44 4.87 -3.67
N ILE A 61 -10.31 4.84 -4.68
CA ILE A 61 -10.96 3.60 -5.15
C ILE A 61 -9.92 2.53 -5.47
N ARG A 62 -8.85 2.94 -6.14
CA ARG A 62 -7.74 2.06 -6.52
C ARG A 62 -6.92 1.64 -5.30
N ALA A 63 -6.63 2.55 -4.38
CA ALA A 63 -5.91 2.28 -3.14
C ALA A 63 -6.65 1.26 -2.28
N ILE A 64 -7.98 1.35 -2.16
CA ILE A 64 -8.81 0.37 -1.45
C ILE A 64 -8.64 -1.02 -2.06
N ALA A 65 -8.70 -1.14 -3.39
CA ALA A 65 -8.54 -2.42 -4.08
C ALA A 65 -7.13 -3.00 -3.90
N MET A 66 -6.09 -2.17 -4.02
CA MET A 66 -4.70 -2.56 -3.75
C MET A 66 -4.50 -2.98 -2.30
N ASN A 67 -5.05 -2.22 -1.35
CA ASN A 67 -4.91 -2.49 0.07
C ASN A 67 -5.56 -3.81 0.46
N ARG A 68 -6.77 -4.10 -0.06
CA ARG A 68 -7.44 -5.40 0.14
C ARG A 68 -6.58 -6.56 -0.36
N MET A 69 -5.99 -6.44 -1.54
CA MET A 69 -5.11 -7.47 -2.09
C MET A 69 -3.81 -7.61 -1.28
N GLY A 70 -3.19 -6.49 -0.89
CA GLY A 70 -1.95 -6.50 -0.11
C GLY A 70 -2.13 -7.13 1.28
N VAL A 71 -3.23 -6.82 1.97
CA VAL A 71 -3.60 -7.47 3.26
C VAL A 71 -3.73 -8.97 3.07
N ARG A 72 -4.46 -9.41 2.04
CA ARG A 72 -4.63 -10.82 1.72
C ARG A 72 -3.28 -11.51 1.49
N LEU A 73 -2.41 -10.93 0.67
CA LEU A 73 -1.09 -11.50 0.38
C LEU A 73 -0.17 -11.54 1.59
N CYS A 74 -0.23 -10.53 2.47
CA CYS A 74 0.53 -10.56 3.71
C CYS A 74 0.14 -11.75 4.56
N ASN A 75 -1.16 -11.93 4.80
CA ASN A 75 -1.69 -13.04 5.57
C ASN A 75 -1.36 -14.41 4.95
N GLU A 76 -1.45 -14.54 3.61
CA GLU A 76 -1.15 -15.77 2.89
C GLU A 76 0.36 -16.12 2.88
N ARG A 77 1.25 -15.14 3.05
CA ARG A 77 2.71 -15.31 2.83
C ARG A 77 3.58 -14.99 4.04
N GLY A 78 2.98 -14.94 5.24
CA GLY A 78 3.70 -14.78 6.50
C GLY A 78 4.26 -13.37 6.73
N ALA A 79 3.63 -12.35 6.17
CA ALA A 79 3.91 -10.94 6.46
C ALA A 79 2.78 -10.31 7.28
N VAL A 80 3.06 -9.18 7.92
CA VAL A 80 2.09 -8.46 8.76
C VAL A 80 1.67 -7.16 8.05
N PRO A 81 0.39 -6.99 7.71
CA PRO A 81 -0.10 -5.69 7.27
C PRO A 81 -0.19 -4.76 8.49
N ALA A 82 0.50 -3.62 8.43
CA ALA A 82 0.34 -2.56 9.40
C ALA A 82 -1.03 -1.86 9.24
N ALA A 83 -1.42 -1.09 10.24
CA ALA A 83 -2.56 -0.18 10.10
C ALA A 83 -2.27 0.85 9.00
N ARG A 84 -3.30 1.22 8.23
CA ARG A 84 -3.20 2.30 7.25
C ARG A 84 -2.88 3.59 7.99
N LEU A 85 -1.76 4.23 7.65
CA LEU A 85 -1.29 5.43 8.33
C LEU A 85 -2.35 6.55 8.22
N PRO A 86 -2.84 7.11 9.34
CA PRO A 86 -3.81 8.19 9.29
C PRO A 86 -3.14 9.49 8.85
N ILE A 87 -3.87 10.31 8.08
CA ILE A 87 -3.45 11.69 7.77
C ILE A 87 -4.26 12.62 8.67
N THR A 88 -3.69 12.99 9.82
CA THR A 88 -4.40 13.77 10.85
C THR A 88 -4.55 15.24 10.48
N ASN A 89 -3.54 15.84 9.84
CA ASN A 89 -3.58 17.21 9.35
C ASN A 89 -3.16 17.29 7.86
N PRO A 90 -4.12 17.26 6.92
CA PRO A 90 -3.85 17.38 5.49
C PRO A 90 -3.18 18.71 5.08
N GLU A 91 -3.41 19.79 5.82
CA GLU A 91 -2.88 21.12 5.50
C GLU A 91 -1.42 21.28 5.92
N ALA A 92 -1.03 20.72 7.06
CA ALA A 92 0.35 20.76 7.56
C ALA A 92 1.30 19.78 6.83
N GLY A 93 0.76 18.81 6.09
CA GLY A 93 1.57 17.79 5.44
C GLY A 93 2.26 16.84 6.43
N PHE A 94 3.32 16.17 5.98
CA PHE A 94 4.03 15.14 6.76
C PHE A 94 5.34 15.62 7.42
N ALA A 95 5.69 16.91 7.30
CA ALA A 95 6.97 17.48 7.72
C ALA A 95 6.81 18.60 8.77
N SER A 96 5.85 18.44 9.69
CA SER A 96 5.69 19.35 10.83
C SER A 96 6.67 19.03 11.95
#